data_AF-A0A851JAV4-F1
#
_entry.id   AF-A0A851JAV4-F1
#
_cell.length_a   1.000
_cell.length_b   1.000
_cell.length_c   1.000
_cell.angle_alpha   90.00
_cell.angle_beta   90.00
_cell.angle_gamma   90.00
#
_symmetry.space_group_name_H-M   'P 1'
#
loop_
_entity.id
_entity.type
_entity.pdbx_description
1 polymer ?
#
loop_
_entity_poly.entity_id
_entity_poly.type
_entity_poly.pdbx_seq_one_letter_code
_entity_poly.pdbx_strand_id
1 'polypeptide(L)'
;FQEWQRAQSKGCFYLEEDGEIISHKYRLHLPQRSAVCVTIRPCNIPQAGGQSCHWLSVDTALFILKESETQENLQLVSFTELQNEEMFGWRGELGAGVYWLLPFTTGCRLRKVKTQITGEAKLVWRDEDGELALTKEFRCLQREQIFKCYFYSFETENFEMKKNELTRQGFLDLNLMEANDRDGDPWDLWVTLLSLGYNKALEMTEACPFVVAVCAERCRPRMKAVSLEAGGSQLSRVLCRSVVRQGEAKVLDG
;
A
#
# COMPACT_ATOMS: atom_id res chain seq x y z
N PHE A 1 6.56 -8.70 -31.56
CA PHE A 1 5.78 -8.03 -30.50
C PHE A 1 6.76 -7.29 -29.60
N GLN A 2 6.61 -5.97 -29.46
CA GLN A 2 7.51 -5.18 -28.61
C GLN A 2 7.14 -5.44 -27.14
N GLU A 3 8.07 -5.96 -26.34
CA GLU A 3 7.82 -6.26 -24.94
C GLU A 3 7.68 -4.97 -24.13
N TRP A 4 6.55 -4.85 -23.42
CA TRP A 4 6.32 -3.73 -22.51
C TRP A 4 7.22 -3.87 -21.28
N GLN A 5 8.05 -2.86 -21.03
CA GLN A 5 8.93 -2.82 -19.88
C GLN A 5 8.13 -2.39 -18.63
N ARG A 6 8.39 -3.02 -17.49
CA ARG A 6 7.59 -2.84 -16.25
C ARG A 6 8.41 -2.28 -15.09
N ALA A 7 7.79 -1.37 -14.35
CA ALA A 7 8.17 -1.00 -12.99
C ALA A 7 6.99 -1.23 -12.05
N GLN A 8 7.27 -1.63 -10.81
CA GLN A 8 6.25 -1.88 -9.80
C GLN A 8 6.76 -1.41 -8.44
N SER A 9 5.86 -0.90 -7.61
CA SER A 9 6.15 -0.54 -6.24
C SER A 9 4.91 -0.79 -5.37
N LYS A 10 5.14 -1.06 -4.09
CA LYS A 10 4.08 -1.32 -3.12
C LYS A 10 3.81 -0.07 -2.31
N GLY A 11 2.62 0.00 -1.73
CA GLY A 11 2.23 1.08 -0.82
C GLY A 11 1.08 0.65 0.05
N CYS A 12 0.58 1.61 0.81
CA CYS A 12 -0.54 1.43 1.71
C CYS A 12 -1.21 2.77 1.96
N PHE A 13 -2.53 2.74 2.10
CA PHE A 13 -3.33 3.79 2.71
C PHE A 13 -3.39 3.53 4.22
N TYR A 14 -3.16 4.53 5.04
CA TYR A 14 -3.35 4.44 6.50
C TYR A 14 -4.33 5.51 6.97
N LEU A 15 -5.19 5.14 7.92
CA LEU A 15 -6.13 6.03 8.58
C LEU A 15 -5.51 6.59 9.87
N GLU A 16 -5.22 7.89 9.89
CA GLU A 16 -4.72 8.59 11.07
C GLU A 16 -5.82 8.84 12.11
N GLU A 17 -5.42 9.21 13.34
CA GLU A 17 -6.34 9.42 14.47
C GLU A 17 -7.36 10.55 14.23
N ASP A 18 -6.98 11.57 13.48
CA ASP A 18 -7.83 12.69 13.07
C ASP A 18 -8.77 12.36 11.90
N GLY A 19 -8.65 11.15 11.33
CA GLY A 19 -9.43 10.70 10.19
C GLY A 19 -8.79 10.99 8.84
N GLU A 20 -7.60 11.61 8.79
CA GLU A 20 -6.87 11.81 7.54
C GLU A 20 -6.34 10.49 6.98
N ILE A 21 -6.22 10.44 5.64
CA ILE A 21 -5.60 9.31 4.95
C ILE A 21 -4.20 9.71 4.49
N ILE A 22 -3.21 8.99 5.00
CA ILE A 22 -1.83 9.08 4.53
C ILE A 22 -1.52 7.95 3.56
N SER A 23 -0.73 8.26 2.52
CA SER A 23 -0.34 7.24 1.54
C SER A 23 1.02 7.55 0.90
N HIS A 24 1.59 6.51 0.29
CA HIS A 24 2.87 6.65 -0.41
C HIS A 24 2.72 7.44 -1.70
N LYS A 25 3.62 8.39 -1.93
CA LYS A 25 3.76 9.08 -3.22
C LYS A 25 4.87 8.45 -4.04
N TYR A 26 4.69 8.35 -5.36
CA TYR A 26 5.72 7.79 -6.25
C TYR A 26 6.19 8.80 -7.28
N ARG A 27 7.50 8.83 -7.50
CA ARG A 27 8.13 9.58 -8.58
C ARG A 27 8.50 8.62 -9.70
N LEU A 28 7.89 8.82 -10.87
CA LEU A 28 8.09 8.06 -12.09
C LEU A 28 8.93 8.87 -13.07
N HIS A 29 10.03 8.30 -13.55
CA HIS A 29 10.83 8.86 -14.63
C HIS A 29 10.66 8.04 -15.92
N LEU A 30 10.28 8.71 -17.00
CA LEU A 30 10.18 8.17 -18.35
C LEU A 30 11.25 8.81 -19.23
N PRO A 31 12.28 8.04 -19.67
CA PRO A 31 13.38 8.58 -20.48
C PRO A 31 12.96 9.10 -21.86
N GLN A 32 11.87 8.57 -22.41
CA GLN A 32 11.34 8.97 -23.72
C GLN A 32 9.83 8.79 -23.77
N ARG A 33 9.20 9.48 -24.74
CA ARG A 33 7.76 9.36 -25.01
C ARG A 33 7.39 7.90 -25.28
N SER A 34 6.32 7.43 -24.65
CA SER A 34 5.87 6.05 -24.77
C SER A 34 4.37 5.93 -24.51
N ALA A 35 3.75 4.93 -25.13
CA ALA A 35 2.51 4.36 -24.65
C ALA A 35 2.76 3.76 -23.26
N VAL A 36 1.90 4.09 -22.31
CA VAL A 36 1.99 3.69 -20.90
C VAL A 36 0.66 3.11 -20.44
N CYS A 37 0.75 2.09 -19.59
CA CYS A 37 -0.35 1.54 -18.81
C CYS A 37 0.03 1.70 -17.35
N VAL A 38 -0.79 2.42 -16.60
CA VAL A 38 -0.62 2.65 -15.16
C VAL A 38 -1.74 1.92 -14.44
N THR A 39 -1.41 1.18 -13.40
CA THR A 39 -2.38 0.42 -12.60
C THR A 39 -2.11 0.58 -11.11
N ILE A 40 -3.18 0.58 -10.32
CA ILE A 40 -3.17 0.43 -8.87
C ILE A 40 -4.15 -0.67 -8.49
N ARG A 41 -3.76 -1.55 -7.57
CA ARG A 41 -4.59 -2.66 -7.12
C ARG A 41 -4.44 -2.83 -5.60
N PRO A 42 -5.51 -2.67 -4.82
CA PRO A 42 -5.55 -3.07 -3.42
C PRO A 42 -5.16 -4.55 -3.25
N CYS A 43 -4.47 -4.88 -2.17
CA CYS A 43 -4.11 -6.26 -1.86
C CYS A 43 -5.25 -6.95 -1.10
N ASN A 44 -5.58 -8.18 -1.51
CA ASN A 44 -6.47 -9.04 -0.74
C ASN A 44 -5.70 -9.71 0.37
N ILE A 45 -5.88 -9.24 1.60
CA ILE A 45 -5.27 -9.87 2.76
C ILE A 45 -6.24 -10.93 3.31
N PRO A 46 -5.80 -12.19 3.42
CA PRO A 46 -6.59 -13.23 4.09
C PRO A 46 -6.80 -12.85 5.56
N GLN A 47 -8.05 -12.89 6.05
CA GLN A 47 -8.32 -12.73 7.48
C GLN A 47 -8.23 -14.08 8.21
N ALA A 48 -8.05 -14.02 9.53
CA ALA A 48 -8.20 -15.18 10.39
C ALA A 48 -9.59 -15.81 10.18
N GLY A 49 -9.64 -17.13 9.98
CA GLY A 49 -10.88 -17.86 9.68
C GLY A 49 -11.18 -18.11 8.20
N GLY A 50 -10.33 -17.66 7.27
CA GLY A 50 -10.45 -18.00 5.84
C GLY A 50 -11.46 -17.17 5.05
N GLN A 51 -12.10 -16.19 5.69
CA GLN A 51 -12.81 -15.13 4.96
C GLN A 51 -11.79 -14.15 4.37
N SER A 52 -12.00 -13.76 3.10
CA SER A 52 -11.24 -12.69 2.49
C SER A 52 -11.68 -11.35 3.10
N CYS A 53 -10.72 -10.47 3.42
CA CYS A 53 -11.06 -9.08 3.73
C CYS A 53 -11.92 -8.49 2.60
N HIS A 54 -13.01 -7.80 2.93
CA HIS A 54 -13.82 -7.03 1.98
C HIS A 54 -13.11 -5.76 1.43
N TRP A 55 -11.78 -5.70 1.44
CA TRP A 55 -10.98 -4.59 0.87
C TRP A 55 -11.14 -4.43 -0.64
N LEU A 56 -11.70 -5.45 -1.32
CA LEU A 56 -12.27 -5.40 -2.68
C LEU A 56 -13.16 -4.20 -2.96
N SER A 57 -13.54 -3.51 -1.89
CA SER A 57 -14.52 -2.48 -1.86
C SER A 57 -13.90 -1.10 -1.62
N VAL A 58 -12.63 -0.98 -1.17
CA VAL A 58 -11.97 0.33 -1.00
C VAL A 58 -11.87 1.02 -2.35
N ASP A 59 -12.57 2.15 -2.48
CA ASP A 59 -12.48 2.99 -3.65
C ASP A 59 -11.03 3.49 -3.79
N THR A 60 -10.43 3.19 -4.93
CA THR A 60 -9.01 3.44 -5.14
C THR A 60 -8.83 4.15 -6.48
N ALA A 61 -8.07 5.24 -6.45
CA ALA A 61 -7.64 5.94 -7.65
C ALA A 61 -6.13 6.23 -7.57
N LEU A 62 -5.53 6.52 -8.73
CA LEU A 62 -4.15 6.96 -8.85
C LEU A 62 -4.10 8.15 -9.80
N PHE A 63 -3.75 9.32 -9.27
CA PHE A 63 -3.56 10.52 -10.06
C PHE A 63 -2.16 10.54 -10.68
N ILE A 64 -2.08 10.94 -11.94
CA ILE A 64 -0.84 11.05 -12.71
C ILE A 64 -0.59 12.54 -12.96
N LEU A 65 0.48 13.07 -12.37
CA LEU A 65 0.84 14.47 -12.51
C LEU A 65 2.20 14.61 -13.16
N LYS A 66 2.37 15.60 -14.04
CA LYS A 66 3.66 15.93 -14.62
C LYS A 66 4.35 16.99 -13.78
N GLU A 67 5.63 16.78 -13.50
CA GLU A 67 6.50 17.77 -12.88
C GLU A 67 6.78 18.90 -13.88
N SER A 68 6.52 20.15 -13.49
CA SER A 68 6.88 21.33 -14.28
C SER A 68 8.33 21.74 -14.03
N GLU A 69 8.86 22.60 -14.90
CA GLU A 69 10.23 23.15 -14.78
C GLU A 69 10.44 23.91 -13.47
N THR A 70 9.40 24.57 -12.95
CA THR A 70 9.37 25.08 -11.57
C THR A 70 8.75 24.00 -10.67
N GLN A 71 9.48 23.50 -9.66
CA GLN A 71 9.04 22.37 -8.82
C GLN A 71 7.72 22.61 -8.04
N GLU A 72 7.18 23.83 -8.07
CA GLU A 72 6.00 24.24 -7.31
C GLU A 72 4.66 23.90 -7.97
N ASN A 73 4.62 23.51 -9.25
CA ASN A 73 3.35 23.33 -9.98
C ASN A 73 3.19 21.99 -10.71
N LEU A 74 2.78 20.96 -9.96
CA LEU A 74 2.33 19.70 -10.57
C LEU A 74 1.09 19.90 -11.44
N GLN A 75 1.18 19.47 -12.71
CA GLN A 75 0.08 19.49 -13.66
C GLN A 75 -0.62 18.13 -13.68
N LEU A 76 -1.93 18.08 -13.40
CA LEU A 76 -2.72 16.86 -13.57
C LEU A 76 -2.76 16.47 -15.05
N VAL A 77 -2.22 15.29 -15.37
CA VAL A 77 -2.22 14.71 -16.72
C VAL A 77 -3.45 13.83 -16.88
N SER A 78 -3.62 12.85 -16.00
CA SER A 78 -4.74 11.91 -16.00
C SER A 78 -4.90 11.23 -14.63
N PHE A 79 -5.82 10.30 -14.52
CA PHE A 79 -6.02 9.44 -13.36
C PHE A 79 -6.58 8.08 -13.79
N THR A 80 -6.52 7.08 -12.90
CA THR A 80 -7.13 5.77 -13.17
C THR A 80 -8.64 5.88 -13.24
N GLU A 81 -9.19 5.68 -14.43
CA GLU A 81 -10.62 5.81 -14.75
C GLU A 81 -11.23 4.49 -15.23
N LEU A 82 -10.39 3.48 -15.49
CA LEU A 82 -10.81 2.14 -15.86
C LEU A 82 -10.77 1.23 -14.64
N GLN A 83 -11.76 0.37 -14.49
CA GLN A 83 -11.77 -0.69 -13.47
C GLN A 83 -11.94 -2.04 -14.16
N ASN A 84 -11.07 -2.99 -13.82
CA ASN A 84 -11.24 -4.40 -14.14
C ASN A 84 -11.08 -5.21 -12.86
N GLU A 85 -12.17 -5.78 -12.36
CA GLU A 85 -12.24 -6.44 -11.05
C GLU A 85 -11.68 -5.51 -9.95
N GLU A 86 -10.53 -5.85 -9.38
CA GLU A 86 -9.85 -5.12 -8.29
C GLU A 86 -8.77 -4.15 -8.80
N MET A 87 -8.53 -4.11 -10.10
CA MET A 87 -7.46 -3.33 -10.70
C MET A 87 -8.01 -2.05 -11.32
N PHE A 88 -7.50 -0.92 -10.85
CA PHE A 88 -7.81 0.40 -11.39
C PHE A 88 -6.69 0.84 -12.31
N GLY A 89 -7.04 1.29 -13.51
CA GLY A 89 -6.08 1.49 -14.60
C GLY A 89 -6.30 2.75 -15.40
N TRP A 90 -5.22 3.19 -16.05
CA TRP A 90 -5.22 4.20 -17.10
C TRP A 90 -4.25 3.79 -18.19
N ARG A 91 -4.61 4.05 -19.45
CA ARG A 91 -3.73 3.81 -20.61
C ARG A 91 -3.70 5.04 -21.49
N GLY A 92 -2.51 5.42 -21.94
CA GLY A 92 -2.35 6.52 -22.87
C GLY A 92 -0.88 6.81 -23.19
N GLU A 93 -0.64 7.90 -23.89
CA GLU A 93 0.70 8.37 -24.24
C GLU A 93 1.21 9.36 -23.19
N LEU A 94 2.43 9.13 -22.68
CA LEU A 94 3.15 10.07 -21.83
C LEU A 94 4.43 10.51 -22.53
N GLY A 95 4.73 11.81 -22.46
CA GLY A 95 5.99 12.36 -22.94
C GLY A 95 7.18 11.98 -22.04
N ALA A 96 8.40 12.25 -22.51
CA ALA A 96 9.59 12.16 -21.67
C ALA A 96 9.48 13.11 -20.47
N GLY A 97 10.03 12.72 -19.32
CA GLY A 97 10.10 13.55 -18.13
C GLY A 97 9.76 12.81 -16.84
N VAL A 98 9.42 13.60 -15.82
CA VAL A 98 9.11 13.13 -14.49
C VAL A 98 7.63 13.33 -14.18
N TYR A 99 7.05 12.31 -13.57
CA TYR A 99 5.67 12.28 -13.15
C TYR A 99 5.57 11.90 -11.68
N TRP A 100 4.58 12.47 -11.00
CA TRP A 100 4.15 12.06 -9.66
C TRP A 100 2.90 11.19 -9.79
N LEU A 101 2.91 10.04 -9.11
CA LEU A 101 1.77 9.17 -8.97
C LEU A 101 1.27 9.28 -7.54
N LEU A 102 0.04 9.77 -7.37
CA LEU A 102 -0.59 10.00 -6.07
C LEU A 102 -1.76 9.03 -5.89
N PRO A 103 -1.60 7.96 -5.11
CA PRO A 103 -2.69 7.09 -4.70
C PRO A 103 -3.74 7.88 -3.92
N PHE A 104 -4.99 7.50 -4.09
CA PHE A 104 -6.12 8.13 -3.43
C PHE A 104 -7.20 7.12 -3.09
N THR A 105 -7.84 7.34 -1.95
CA THR A 105 -9.09 6.71 -1.53
C THR A 105 -9.91 7.75 -0.76
N THR A 106 -11.24 7.67 -0.80
CA THR A 106 -12.11 8.46 0.08
C THR A 106 -11.96 8.06 1.54
N GLY A 107 -11.39 6.88 1.82
CA GLY A 107 -11.23 6.38 3.19
C GLY A 107 -12.54 5.97 3.87
N CYS A 108 -13.70 6.08 3.19
CA CYS A 108 -15.01 5.76 3.79
C CYS A 108 -15.15 4.30 4.26
N ARG A 109 -14.24 3.43 3.80
CA ARG A 109 -14.20 2.00 4.14
C ARG A 109 -13.04 1.63 5.06
N LEU A 110 -12.17 2.58 5.38
CA LEU A 110 -11.20 2.46 6.46
C LEU A 110 -11.89 2.87 7.75
N ARG A 111 -11.73 2.07 8.82
CA ARG A 111 -12.43 2.33 10.07
C ARG A 111 -11.49 2.09 11.25
N LYS A 112 -11.37 3.11 12.10
CA LYS A 112 -10.85 2.91 13.46
C LYS A 112 -11.88 2.10 14.24
N VAL A 113 -11.59 0.84 14.51
CA VAL A 113 -12.50 -0.02 15.27
C VAL A 113 -12.41 0.39 16.74
N LYS A 114 -13.41 1.14 17.21
CA LYS A 114 -13.54 1.54 18.63
C LYS A 114 -14.11 0.44 19.52
N THR A 115 -14.70 -0.60 18.95
CA THR A 115 -15.35 -1.67 19.70
C THR A 115 -14.33 -2.54 20.40
N GLN A 116 -14.53 -2.77 21.70
CA GLN A 116 -13.85 -3.84 22.44
C GLN A 116 -14.07 -5.16 21.70
N ILE A 117 -13.01 -5.64 21.04
CA ILE A 117 -13.01 -6.95 20.40
C ILE A 117 -13.08 -7.99 21.52
N THR A 118 -14.03 -8.92 21.44
CA THR A 118 -14.30 -9.95 22.45
C THR A 118 -13.28 -11.09 22.47
N GLY A 119 -12.06 -10.88 21.97
CA GLY A 119 -11.00 -11.89 21.98
C GLY A 119 -9.70 -11.36 21.37
N GLU A 120 -8.64 -11.34 22.17
CA GLU A 120 -7.28 -11.12 21.69
C GLU A 120 -6.73 -12.42 21.10
N ALA A 121 -6.25 -12.38 19.86
CA ALA A 121 -5.65 -13.54 19.20
C ALA A 121 -4.34 -13.96 19.88
N LYS A 122 -4.07 -15.25 19.96
CA LYS A 122 -2.75 -15.71 20.41
C LYS A 122 -1.73 -15.55 19.28
N LEU A 123 -0.64 -14.84 19.55
CA LEU A 123 0.46 -14.64 18.58
C LEU A 123 1.55 -15.69 18.72
N VAL A 124 1.73 -16.19 19.94
CA VAL A 124 2.74 -17.18 20.31
C VAL A 124 2.13 -18.32 21.11
N TRP A 125 2.81 -19.45 21.11
CA TRP A 125 2.51 -20.63 21.92
C TRP A 125 3.83 -21.34 22.26
N ARG A 126 3.79 -22.23 23.26
CA ARG A 126 4.89 -23.14 23.54
C ARG A 126 4.52 -24.53 23.04
N ASP A 127 5.46 -25.18 22.37
CA ASP A 127 5.29 -26.54 21.89
C ASP A 127 5.46 -27.59 23.00
N GLU A 128 5.42 -28.86 22.60
CA GLU A 128 5.55 -30.00 23.53
C GLU A 128 6.90 -30.03 24.24
N ASP A 129 7.94 -29.43 23.63
CA ASP A 129 9.28 -29.31 24.19
C ASP A 129 9.44 -28.05 25.06
N GLY A 130 8.42 -27.19 25.13
CA GLY A 130 8.42 -25.92 25.87
C GLY A 130 9.02 -24.75 25.10
N GLU A 131 9.41 -24.98 23.84
CA GLU A 131 10.02 -23.98 22.96
C GLU A 131 8.97 -23.03 22.41
N LEU A 132 9.33 -21.75 22.30
CA LEU A 132 8.40 -20.73 21.84
C LEU A 132 8.24 -20.81 20.32
N ALA A 133 7.00 -20.71 19.84
CA ALA A 133 6.68 -20.69 18.43
C ALA A 133 5.57 -19.68 18.11
N LEU A 134 5.64 -19.10 16.92
CA LEU A 134 4.58 -18.24 16.39
C LEU A 134 3.32 -19.07 16.06
N THR A 135 2.13 -18.47 16.14
CA THR A 135 0.89 -19.13 15.71
C THR A 135 0.77 -19.19 14.19
N LYS A 136 -0.09 -20.08 13.67
CA LYS A 136 -0.31 -20.22 12.22
C LYS A 136 -0.92 -18.94 11.63
N GLU A 137 -1.83 -18.34 12.38
CA GLU A 137 -2.53 -17.11 12.06
C GLU A 137 -1.53 -15.96 11.89
N PHE A 138 -0.65 -15.76 12.87
CA PHE A 138 0.39 -14.73 12.81
C PHE A 138 1.35 -14.93 11.64
N ARG A 139 1.79 -16.18 11.39
CA ARG A 139 2.60 -16.53 10.20
C ARG A 139 1.88 -16.31 8.87
N CYS A 140 0.55 -16.36 8.84
CA CYS A 140 -0.26 -16.23 7.64
C CYS A 140 -0.44 -14.76 7.22
N LEU A 141 -0.63 -13.85 8.17
CA LEU A 141 -0.69 -12.39 7.92
C LEU A 141 0.53 -11.88 7.14
N GLN A 142 1.66 -12.57 7.29
CA GLN A 142 2.96 -12.16 6.79
C GLN A 142 3.27 -12.68 5.38
N ARG A 143 2.40 -13.52 4.79
CA ARG A 143 2.56 -13.99 3.39
C ARG A 143 2.32 -12.87 2.37
N GLU A 144 1.53 -11.86 2.72
CA GLU A 144 1.24 -10.69 1.90
C GLU A 144 2.27 -9.58 2.22
N GLN A 145 3.42 -9.63 1.54
CA GLN A 145 4.56 -8.72 1.71
C GLN A 145 4.19 -7.22 1.59
N ILE A 146 3.71 -6.58 2.65
CA ILE A 146 3.35 -5.15 2.67
C ILE A 146 4.24 -4.33 3.62
N PHE A 147 5.06 -5.00 4.45
CA PHE A 147 5.80 -4.34 5.52
C PHE A 147 7.19 -3.87 5.09
N LYS A 148 7.24 -3.07 4.02
CA LYS A 148 8.46 -2.32 3.70
C LYS A 148 8.52 -0.93 4.33
N CYS A 149 7.51 -0.54 5.10
CA CYS A 149 7.28 0.86 5.45
C CYS A 149 7.40 1.21 6.94
N TYR A 150 7.51 0.23 7.85
CA TYR A 150 7.56 0.54 9.29
C TYR A 150 8.86 0.20 10.02
N PHE A 151 9.80 -0.51 9.40
CA PHE A 151 11.06 -0.84 10.08
C PHE A 151 12.13 0.21 9.78
N TYR A 152 12.04 1.33 10.50
CA TYR A 152 13.21 2.16 10.81
C TYR A 152 14.20 1.31 11.61
N SER A 153 15.43 1.18 11.10
CA SER A 153 16.68 0.97 11.84
C SER A 153 16.62 0.16 13.15
N PHE A 154 16.17 -1.09 13.10
CA PHE A 154 16.71 -2.09 14.03
C PHE A 154 17.91 -2.76 13.37
N GLU A 155 18.85 -3.27 14.15
CA GLU A 155 20.06 -3.95 13.69
C GLU A 155 19.70 -5.21 12.86
N THR A 156 19.33 -5.00 11.60
CA THR A 156 18.95 -6.07 10.66
C THR A 156 20.17 -6.84 10.15
N GLU A 157 21.37 -6.56 10.65
CA GLU A 157 22.61 -7.24 10.24
C GLU A 157 22.59 -8.74 10.54
N ASN A 158 21.74 -9.18 11.49
CA ASN A 158 21.64 -10.57 11.93
C ASN A 158 20.52 -11.39 11.25
N PHE A 159 19.72 -10.79 10.36
CA PHE A 159 18.55 -11.46 9.78
C PHE A 159 18.65 -11.60 8.25
N GLU A 160 17.99 -12.63 7.71
CA GLU A 160 18.04 -12.90 6.27
C GLU A 160 17.41 -11.75 5.47
N MET A 161 18.23 -11.10 4.64
CA MET A 161 17.84 -9.99 3.76
C MET A 161 18.09 -10.31 2.28
N LYS A 162 17.26 -9.77 1.39
CA LYS A 162 17.44 -9.81 -0.07
C LYS A 162 17.22 -8.43 -0.67
N LYS A 163 18.23 -7.89 -1.35
CA LYS A 163 18.21 -6.52 -1.93
C LYS A 163 17.88 -5.43 -0.89
N ASN A 164 18.45 -5.56 0.32
CA ASN A 164 18.19 -4.68 1.47
C ASN A 164 16.71 -4.66 1.89
N GLU A 165 16.02 -5.78 1.69
CA GLU A 165 14.66 -6.01 2.18
C GLU A 165 14.71 -7.23 3.09
N LEU A 166 14.10 -7.15 4.27
CA LEU A 166 13.96 -8.30 5.15
C LEU A 166 13.16 -9.39 4.43
N THR A 167 13.70 -10.60 4.40
CA THR A 167 12.99 -11.73 3.81
C THR A 167 11.84 -12.15 4.73
N ARG A 168 10.94 -12.99 4.20
CA ARG A 168 9.88 -13.58 5.02
C ARG A 168 10.45 -14.35 6.21
N GLN A 169 11.55 -15.08 6.02
CA GLN A 169 12.17 -15.85 7.09
C GLN A 169 12.84 -14.91 8.10
N GLY A 170 13.64 -13.94 7.62
CA GLY A 170 14.25 -12.93 8.50
C GLY A 170 13.22 -12.15 9.33
N PHE A 171 12.03 -11.89 8.81
CA PHE A 171 10.94 -11.28 9.58
C PHE A 171 10.37 -12.22 10.64
N LEU A 172 10.15 -13.49 10.30
CA LEU A 172 9.68 -14.50 11.26
C LEU A 172 10.67 -14.69 12.40
N ASP A 173 11.96 -14.76 12.07
CA ASP A 173 13.04 -14.93 13.04
C ASP A 173 13.15 -13.70 13.96
N LEU A 174 13.01 -12.49 13.40
CA LEU A 174 12.99 -11.25 14.18
C LEU A 174 11.85 -11.24 15.21
N ASN A 175 10.62 -11.53 14.78
CA ASN A 175 9.46 -11.53 15.68
C ASN A 175 9.55 -12.67 16.71
N LEU A 176 10.14 -13.82 16.34
CA LEU A 176 10.36 -14.91 17.27
C LEU A 176 11.42 -14.55 18.32
N MET A 177 12.48 -13.83 17.91
CA MET A 177 13.49 -13.30 18.82
C MET A 177 12.87 -12.30 19.81
N GLU A 178 12.11 -11.31 19.32
CA GLU A 178 11.41 -10.33 20.18
C GLU A 178 10.50 -11.00 21.21
N ALA A 179 9.78 -12.05 20.82
CA ALA A 179 8.93 -12.80 21.74
C ALA A 179 9.74 -13.60 22.77
N ASN A 180 10.87 -14.21 22.36
CA ASN A 180 11.75 -14.93 23.29
C ASN A 180 12.43 -13.99 24.29
N ASP A 181 12.84 -12.79 23.87
CA ASP A 181 13.46 -11.78 24.74
C ASP A 181 12.54 -11.35 25.89
N ARG A 182 11.23 -11.55 25.73
CA ARG A 182 10.22 -11.30 26.77
C ARG A 182 9.55 -12.56 27.31
N ASP A 183 10.20 -13.71 27.23
CA ASP A 183 9.71 -15.00 27.73
C ASP A 183 8.29 -15.38 27.23
N GLY A 184 7.97 -14.95 26.00
CA GLY A 184 6.69 -15.18 25.35
C GLY A 184 5.62 -14.11 25.56
N ASP A 185 5.94 -12.98 26.20
CA ASP A 185 5.04 -11.82 26.21
C ASP A 185 4.90 -11.22 24.80
N PRO A 186 3.68 -11.21 24.21
CA PRO A 186 3.45 -10.72 22.85
C PRO A 186 3.36 -9.20 22.75
N TRP A 187 3.66 -8.43 23.80
CA TRP A 187 3.48 -6.97 23.82
C TRP A 187 4.14 -6.26 22.62
N ASP A 188 5.41 -6.53 22.33
CA ASP A 188 6.12 -5.86 21.21
C ASP A 188 5.55 -6.26 19.84
N LEU A 189 5.16 -7.53 19.70
CA LEU A 189 4.46 -8.01 18.50
C LEU A 189 3.13 -7.26 18.30
N TRP A 190 2.41 -7.00 19.40
CA TRP A 190 1.17 -6.24 19.35
C TRP A 190 1.39 -4.78 19.02
N VAL A 191 2.41 -4.13 19.58
CA VAL A 191 2.77 -2.75 19.21
C VAL A 191 3.02 -2.66 17.71
N THR A 192 3.75 -3.63 17.15
CA THR A 192 4.00 -3.72 15.72
C THR A 192 2.69 -3.91 14.94
N LEU A 193 1.89 -4.93 15.25
CA LEU A 193 0.64 -5.21 14.53
C LEU A 193 -0.35 -4.04 14.55
N LEU A 194 -0.52 -3.38 15.70
CA LEU A 194 -1.40 -2.22 15.85
C LEU A 194 -0.91 -1.05 14.99
N SER A 195 0.40 -0.79 14.98
CA SER A 195 1.01 0.25 14.14
C SER A 195 0.87 -0.03 12.64
N LEU A 196 0.75 -1.31 12.28
CA LEU A 196 0.52 -1.77 10.91
C LEU A 196 -0.96 -1.73 10.49
N GLY A 197 -1.87 -1.36 11.41
CA GLY A 197 -3.30 -1.25 11.17
C GLY A 197 -4.10 -2.54 11.38
N TYR A 198 -3.51 -3.55 12.03
CA TYR A 198 -4.24 -4.73 12.51
C TYR A 198 -4.89 -4.45 13.85
N ASN A 199 -6.06 -5.05 14.08
CA ASN A 199 -6.70 -5.08 15.38
C ASN A 199 -6.30 -6.34 16.18
N LYS A 200 -6.80 -6.46 17.42
CA LYS A 200 -6.51 -7.60 18.31
C LYS A 200 -7.12 -8.94 17.85
N ALA A 201 -8.01 -8.93 16.84
CA ALA A 201 -8.50 -10.13 16.16
C ALA A 201 -7.65 -10.53 14.95
N LEU A 202 -6.52 -9.86 14.69
CA LEU A 202 -5.68 -10.03 13.48
C LEU A 202 -6.39 -9.63 12.18
N GLU A 203 -7.39 -8.76 12.27
CA GLU A 203 -8.04 -8.18 11.11
C GLU A 203 -7.39 -6.83 10.79
N MET A 204 -7.01 -6.63 9.54
CA MET A 204 -6.61 -5.29 9.10
C MET A 204 -7.85 -4.40 9.06
N THR A 205 -7.76 -3.19 9.63
CA THR A 205 -8.92 -2.28 9.75
C THR A 205 -8.56 -0.81 9.52
N GLU A 206 -7.34 -0.41 9.86
CA GLU A 206 -6.86 0.98 9.73
C GLU A 206 -5.91 1.19 8.55
N ALA A 207 -5.69 0.16 7.75
CA ALA A 207 -4.76 0.18 6.62
C ALA A 207 -5.34 -0.55 5.40
N CYS A 208 -5.05 -0.06 4.19
CA CYS A 208 -5.36 -0.74 2.93
C CYS A 208 -4.12 -0.77 2.04
N PRO A 209 -3.41 -1.90 2.00
CA PRO A 209 -2.23 -2.08 1.17
C PRO A 209 -2.56 -2.19 -0.31
N PHE A 210 -1.64 -1.76 -1.16
CA PHE A 210 -1.83 -1.80 -2.61
C PHE A 210 -0.51 -1.95 -3.36
N VAL A 211 -0.64 -2.24 -4.66
CA VAL A 211 0.48 -2.30 -5.59
C VAL A 211 0.23 -1.38 -6.78
N VAL A 212 1.21 -0.52 -7.07
CA VAL A 212 1.24 0.33 -8.26
C VAL A 212 2.16 -0.30 -9.30
N ALA A 213 1.71 -0.41 -10.55
CA ALA A 213 2.54 -0.86 -11.65
C ALA A 213 2.42 0.06 -12.87
N VAL A 214 3.55 0.30 -13.50
CA VAL A 214 3.68 1.10 -14.73
C VAL A 214 4.36 0.23 -15.78
N CYS A 215 3.69 0.06 -16.91
CA CYS A 215 4.23 -0.63 -18.08
C CYS A 215 4.37 0.38 -19.22
N ALA A 216 5.52 0.39 -19.90
CA ALA A 216 5.78 1.29 -21.02
C ALA A 216 6.38 0.52 -22.22
N GLU A 217 5.89 0.83 -23.41
CA GLU A 217 6.26 0.14 -24.65
C GLU A 217 7.68 0.47 -25.14
N ARG A 218 8.09 1.74 -25.03
CA ARG A 218 9.31 2.24 -25.66
C ARG A 218 10.47 2.37 -24.70
N CYS A 219 10.26 2.37 -23.38
CA CYS A 219 11.33 2.60 -22.43
C CYS A 219 11.11 1.86 -21.12
N ARG A 220 12.19 1.64 -20.36
CA ARG A 220 12.08 1.09 -19.01
C ARG A 220 11.71 2.21 -18.03
N PRO A 221 10.49 2.21 -17.47
CA PRO A 221 10.11 3.21 -16.48
C PRO A 221 10.95 3.03 -15.21
N ARG A 222 11.28 4.13 -14.54
CA ARG A 222 11.96 4.11 -13.22
C ARG A 222 11.04 4.74 -12.19
N MET A 223 10.57 3.96 -11.23
CA MET A 223 9.65 4.41 -10.19
C MET A 223 10.30 4.30 -8.82
N LYS A 224 10.18 5.35 -8.01
CA LYS A 224 10.68 5.40 -6.63
C LYS A 224 9.57 5.89 -5.69
N ALA A 225 9.32 5.17 -4.60
CA ALA A 225 8.50 5.68 -3.49
C ALA A 225 9.27 6.82 -2.79
N VAL A 226 8.60 7.94 -2.52
CA VAL A 226 9.25 9.14 -1.98
C VAL A 226 8.95 9.32 -0.50
N SER A 227 7.68 9.52 -0.14
CA SER A 227 7.27 9.77 1.23
C SER A 227 5.88 9.23 1.51
N LEU A 228 5.62 8.97 2.79
CA LEU A 228 4.30 8.68 3.35
C LEU A 228 3.79 9.97 3.98
N GLU A 229 2.77 10.58 3.38
CA GLU A 229 2.24 11.88 3.81
C GLU A 229 0.74 11.95 3.55
N ALA A 230 0.06 12.84 4.27
CA ALA A 230 -1.27 13.29 3.90
C ALA A 230 -1.23 13.96 2.52
N GLY A 231 -2.33 13.85 1.77
CA GLY A 231 -2.43 14.43 0.43
C GLY A 231 -2.35 15.97 0.43
N GLY A 232 -2.74 16.61 1.54
CA GLY A 232 -2.66 18.05 1.75
C GLY A 232 -3.34 18.90 0.66
N SER A 233 -2.90 20.15 0.53
CA SER A 233 -3.45 21.11 -0.44
C SER A 233 -3.24 20.68 -1.90
N GLN A 234 -2.15 19.94 -2.18
CA GLN A 234 -1.88 19.43 -3.53
C GLN A 234 -2.92 18.39 -3.97
N LEU A 235 -3.23 17.41 -3.12
CA LEU A 235 -4.28 16.44 -3.42
C LEU A 235 -5.65 17.12 -3.58
N SER A 236 -5.97 18.07 -2.69
CA SER A 236 -7.22 18.84 -2.77
C SER A 236 -7.36 19.56 -4.12
N ARG A 237 -6.30 20.22 -4.58
CA ARG A 237 -6.28 20.90 -5.90
C ARG A 237 -6.49 19.91 -7.06
N VAL A 238 -5.94 18.70 -6.93
CA VAL A 238 -6.01 17.66 -7.95
C VAL A 238 -7.40 17.05 -8.01
N LEU A 239 -8.01 16.78 -6.86
CA LEU A 239 -9.39 16.32 -6.74
C LEU A 239 -10.37 17.32 -7.37
N CYS A 240 -10.23 18.61 -7.06
CA CYS A 240 -11.05 19.64 -7.71
C CYS A 240 -10.91 19.61 -9.23
N ARG A 241 -9.68 19.48 -9.74
CA ARG A 241 -9.42 19.41 -11.19
C ARG A 241 -9.96 18.14 -11.83
N SER A 242 -9.92 16.99 -11.15
CA SER A 242 -10.48 15.74 -11.70
C SER A 242 -11.99 15.81 -11.77
N VAL A 243 -12.66 16.35 -10.75
CA VAL A 243 -14.12 16.56 -10.76
C VAL A 243 -14.53 17.51 -11.89
N VAL A 244 -13.83 18.63 -12.07
CA VAL A 244 -14.09 19.55 -13.20
C VAL A 244 -13.94 18.85 -14.55
N ARG A 245 -12.95 17.96 -14.70
CA ARG A 245 -12.76 17.18 -15.95
C ARG A 245 -13.83 16.11 -16.18
N GLN A 246 -14.40 15.54 -15.12
CA GLN A 246 -15.48 14.54 -15.22
C GLN A 246 -16.87 15.17 -15.33
N GLY A 247 -17.02 16.43 -14.89
CA GLY A 247 -18.30 17.09 -14.65
C GLY A 247 -19.03 17.65 -15.89
N GLU A 248 -18.61 17.31 -17.11
CA GLU A 248 -19.46 17.58 -18.27
C GLU A 248 -20.70 16.68 -18.19
N ALA A 249 -21.86 17.29 -17.92
CA ALA A 249 -23.13 16.59 -17.85
C ALA A 249 -23.40 15.87 -19.18
N LYS A 250 -23.50 14.54 -19.14
CA LYS A 250 -23.95 13.76 -20.29
C LYS A 250 -25.46 13.92 -20.42
N VAL A 251 -25.95 14.07 -21.64
CA VAL A 251 -27.39 14.11 -21.93
C VAL A 251 -28.01 12.80 -21.41
N LEU A 252 -29.09 12.91 -20.65
CA LEU A 252 -29.91 11.76 -20.26
C LEU A 252 -30.62 11.26 -21.52
N ASP A 253 -30.15 10.16 -22.10
CA ASP A 253 -30.92 9.44 -23.11
C ASP A 253 -32.11 8.76 -22.40
N GLY A 254 -33.32 9.16 -22.79
CA GLY A 254 -34.60 8.67 -22.25
C GLY A 254 -35.13 7.43 -22.95
#